data_AF-A0A7R9TNW1-F1
#
_entry.id   AF-A0A7R9TNW1-F1
#
_cell.length_a   1.000
_cell.length_b   1.000
_cell.length_c   1.000
_cell.angle_alpha   90.00
_cell.angle_beta   90.00
_cell.angle_gamma   90.00
#
_symmetry.space_group_name_H-M   'P 1'
#
loop_
_entity.id
_entity.type
_entity.pdbx_description
1 polymer ?
#
loop_
_entity_poly.entity_id
_entity_poly.type
_entity_poly.pdbx_seq_one_letter_code
_entity_poly.pdbx_strand_id
1 'polypeptide(L)'
;DDADAANDDDAANDDAAYPGAPQKPKGPGGEKAGKKRKVAIFLAYVGKGYQGMQRNPGAVTIEDELEKAIVAAGGISDLNAGDFAKVQWMRAARTDKGVSAVGQCVSLRMVIDPPGVIDRVNAALPEGFEFFGYERVTGGFNAKTMCDRRRYEYVVPVKAFDPRACKARRDVELEKDQAQAAAAAAA
;
A
#
# COMPACT_ATOMS: atom_id res chain seq x y z
N ASP A 1 35.79 -1.81 -8.73
CA ASP A 1 35.66 -0.36 -8.54
C ASP A 1 34.27 0.09 -8.93
N ASP A 2 33.35 0.02 -7.98
CA ASP A 2 32.20 0.91 -7.87
C ASP A 2 31.77 0.84 -6.40
N ALA A 3 31.96 1.96 -5.70
CA ALA A 3 31.80 2.08 -4.26
C ALA A 3 30.32 2.26 -3.92
N ASP A 4 29.73 1.28 -3.22
CA ASP A 4 28.44 1.44 -2.57
C ASP A 4 28.59 2.40 -1.38
N ALA A 5 28.10 3.61 -1.56
CA ALA A 5 27.94 4.59 -0.49
C ALA A 5 26.85 4.10 0.47
N ALA A 6 27.29 3.58 1.62
CA ALA A 6 26.43 3.33 2.77
C ALA A 6 25.84 4.66 3.26
N ASN A 7 24.53 4.85 3.09
CA ASN A 7 23.80 5.87 3.82
C ASN A 7 23.47 5.31 5.21
N ASP A 8 24.43 5.45 6.13
CA ASP A 8 24.23 5.36 7.57
C ASP A 8 23.49 6.61 8.06
N ASP A 9 22.16 6.53 8.14
CA ASP A 9 21.34 7.43 8.93
C ASP A 9 20.54 6.60 9.96
N ASP A 10 21.25 5.77 10.72
CA ASP A 10 20.77 5.19 11.98
C ASP A 10 20.79 6.29 13.06
N ALA A 11 19.80 7.18 13.00
CA ALA A 11 19.45 8.00 14.15
C ALA A 11 18.67 7.11 15.15
N ALA A 12 19.43 6.34 15.93
CA ALA A 12 19.02 5.81 17.21
C ALA A 12 18.49 6.97 18.06
N ASN A 13 17.17 7.02 18.26
CA ASN A 13 16.57 7.92 19.24
C ASN A 13 16.28 7.09 20.48
N ASP A 14 17.35 6.88 21.26
CA ASP A 14 17.28 6.34 22.61
C ASP A 14 17.10 7.54 23.56
N ASP A 15 16.05 7.48 24.38
CA ASP A 15 15.57 8.57 25.23
C ASP A 15 16.49 8.83 26.44
N ALA A 16 17.74 9.26 26.20
CA ALA A 16 18.62 9.81 27.24
C ALA A 16 18.60 11.34 27.21
N ALA A 17 17.67 11.94 27.96
CA ALA A 17 17.60 13.39 28.14
C ALA A 17 18.85 13.91 28.86
N TYR A 18 19.73 14.62 28.15
CA TYR A 18 20.80 15.43 28.74
C TYR A 18 20.18 16.67 29.42
N PRO A 19 20.43 16.92 30.71
CA PRO A 19 19.93 18.13 31.37
C PRO A 19 20.73 19.35 30.89
N GLY A 20 20.08 20.29 30.18
CA GLY A 20 20.64 21.63 29.93
C GLY A 20 20.51 22.21 28.51
N ALA A 21 19.88 21.52 27.55
CA ALA A 21 19.71 22.09 26.20
C ALA A 21 18.66 23.23 26.17
N PRO A 22 18.94 24.37 25.51
CA PRO A 22 18.01 25.51 25.45
C PRO A 22 16.75 25.15 24.65
N GLN A 23 15.58 25.35 25.25
CA GLN A 23 14.28 25.11 24.61
C GLN A 23 14.02 26.17 23.53
N LYS A 24 13.80 25.75 22.28
CA LYS A 24 13.30 26.63 21.22
C LYS A 24 11.90 27.16 21.58
N PRO A 25 11.58 28.44 21.26
CA PRO A 25 10.31 29.04 21.63
C PRO A 25 9.14 28.32 20.94
N LYS A 26 8.12 28.00 21.74
CA LYS A 26 6.92 27.27 21.34
C LYS A 26 5.94 28.24 20.69
N GLY A 27 5.71 28.10 19.39
CA GLY A 27 4.65 28.83 18.67
C GLY A 27 3.25 28.46 19.20
N PRO A 28 2.22 29.28 18.94
CA PRO A 28 0.93 29.16 19.59
C PRO A 28 0.15 27.94 19.06
N GLY A 29 -0.27 27.06 19.97
CA GLY A 29 -1.63 26.50 19.98
C GLY A 29 -2.04 25.43 18.96
N GLY A 30 -1.12 24.62 18.41
CA GLY A 30 -1.52 23.40 17.68
C GLY A 30 -1.77 22.24 18.65
N GLU A 31 -2.92 21.58 18.52
CA GLU A 31 -3.20 20.26 19.11
C GLU A 31 -1.95 19.37 18.95
N LYS A 32 -1.48 18.73 20.03
CA LYS A 32 -0.22 17.96 19.99
C LYS A 32 -0.37 16.83 18.96
N ALA A 33 0.12 17.05 17.74
CA ALA A 33 0.18 16.03 16.71
C ALA A 33 0.85 14.79 17.29
N GLY A 34 0.16 13.65 17.28
CA GLY A 34 0.66 12.42 17.85
C GLY A 34 2.00 12.03 17.23
N LYS A 35 2.91 11.47 18.04
CA LYS A 35 4.25 11.08 17.55
C LYS A 35 4.06 9.95 16.54
N LYS A 36 4.59 10.10 15.32
CA LYS A 36 4.57 9.04 14.29
C LYS A 36 5.31 7.78 14.77
N ARG A 37 4.87 6.60 14.37
CA ARG A 37 5.54 5.31 14.56
C ARG A 37 5.65 4.60 13.23
N LYS A 38 6.77 3.91 13.01
CA LYS A 38 6.88 2.97 11.88
C LYS A 38 6.05 1.73 12.23
N VAL A 39 5.16 1.35 11.32
CA VAL A 39 4.28 0.20 11.49
C VAL A 39 4.28 -0.65 10.22
N ALA A 40 3.95 -1.92 10.39
CA ALA A 40 3.53 -2.83 9.32
C ALA A 40 2.02 -3.07 9.45
N ILE A 41 1.26 -2.79 8.41
CA ILE A 41 -0.19 -2.97 8.32
C ILE A 41 -0.47 -4.26 7.58
N PHE A 42 -1.47 -5.01 8.03
CA PHE A 42 -2.06 -6.14 7.32
C PHE A 42 -3.48 -5.81 6.89
N LEU A 43 -3.77 -5.99 5.60
CA LEU A 43 -5.09 -5.70 5.04
C LEU A 43 -5.51 -6.71 3.97
N ALA A 44 -6.83 -6.78 3.78
CA ALA A 44 -7.47 -7.41 2.65
C ALA A 44 -8.22 -6.38 1.80
N TYR A 45 -8.36 -6.69 0.51
CA TYR A 45 -9.18 -5.93 -0.41
C TYR A 45 -9.68 -6.78 -1.57
N VAL A 46 -10.88 -6.45 -2.05
CA VAL A 46 -11.42 -6.93 -3.32
C VAL A 46 -10.91 -6.02 -4.44
N GLY A 47 -10.10 -6.56 -5.37
CA GLY A 47 -9.47 -5.76 -6.42
C GLY A 47 -10.40 -5.29 -7.53
N LYS A 48 -11.64 -5.78 -7.58
CA LYS A 48 -12.64 -5.41 -8.59
C LYS A 48 -12.93 -3.92 -8.54
N GLY A 49 -12.82 -3.25 -9.69
CA GLY A 49 -13.03 -1.79 -9.81
C GLY A 49 -11.76 -0.96 -9.63
N TYR A 50 -10.66 -1.57 -9.18
CA TYR A 50 -9.38 -0.89 -8.96
C TYR A 50 -8.35 -1.23 -10.04
N GLN A 51 -7.51 -0.26 -10.37
CA GLN A 51 -6.44 -0.37 -11.36
C GLN A 51 -5.12 -0.87 -10.76
N GLY A 52 -5.21 -1.68 -9.71
CA GLY A 52 -4.09 -2.30 -9.01
C GLY A 52 -3.76 -1.64 -7.68
N MET A 53 -2.72 -2.17 -7.04
CA MET A 53 -2.27 -1.70 -5.73
C MET A 53 -1.69 -0.29 -5.80
N GLN A 54 -0.74 -0.08 -6.71
CA GLN A 54 0.14 1.08 -6.68
C GLN A 54 -0.54 2.34 -7.23
N ARG A 55 -0.42 3.46 -6.52
CA ARG A 55 -0.84 4.80 -6.99
C ARG A 55 -0.24 5.11 -8.37
N ASN A 56 -1.10 5.47 -9.32
CA ASN A 56 -0.73 5.99 -10.63
C ASN A 56 -1.65 7.16 -11.02
N PRO A 57 -1.16 8.17 -11.77
CA PRO A 57 -1.98 9.29 -12.21
C PRO A 57 -3.22 8.84 -13.00
N GLY A 58 -4.40 9.35 -12.64
CA GLY A 58 -5.67 9.03 -13.32
C GLY A 58 -6.24 7.64 -13.03
N ALA A 59 -5.59 6.86 -12.16
CA ALA A 59 -6.02 5.54 -11.76
C ALA A 59 -6.70 5.57 -10.40
N VAL A 60 -7.77 4.78 -10.24
CA VAL A 60 -8.35 4.49 -8.92
C VAL A 60 -7.64 3.26 -8.36
N THR A 61 -6.89 3.41 -7.27
CA THR A 61 -5.98 2.38 -6.77
C THR A 61 -6.25 2.05 -5.30
N ILE A 62 -5.77 0.88 -4.87
CA ILE A 62 -5.90 0.42 -3.48
C ILE A 62 -5.14 1.35 -2.53
N GLU A 63 -3.95 1.80 -2.92
CA GLU A 63 -3.14 2.73 -2.12
C GLU A 63 -3.83 4.09 -1.91
N ASP A 64 -4.60 4.56 -2.89
CA ASP A 64 -5.36 5.81 -2.76
C ASP A 64 -6.46 5.69 -1.71
N GLU A 65 -7.25 4.63 -1.74
CA GLU A 65 -8.32 4.41 -0.75
C GLU A 65 -7.76 4.18 0.65
N LEU A 66 -6.67 3.40 0.76
CA LEU A 66 -6.02 3.16 2.04
C LEU A 66 -5.41 4.45 2.62
N GLU A 67 -4.73 5.27 1.81
CA GLU A 67 -4.21 6.55 2.30
C GLU A 67 -5.35 7.47 2.76
N LYS A 68 -6.41 7.63 1.97
CA LYS A 68 -7.57 8.46 2.34
C LYS A 68 -8.17 8.02 3.67
N ALA A 69 -8.36 6.73 3.88
CA ALA A 69 -8.89 6.20 5.13
C ALA A 69 -7.94 6.44 6.32
N ILE A 70 -6.63 6.27 6.13
CA ILE A 70 -5.63 6.55 7.17
C ILE A 70 -5.56 8.05 7.50
N VAL A 71 -5.69 8.94 6.50
CA VAL A 71 -5.77 10.39 6.72
C VAL A 71 -7.03 10.74 7.51
N ALA A 72 -8.19 10.22 7.10
CA ALA A 72 -9.47 10.43 7.78
C ALA A 72 -9.45 9.92 9.23
N ALA A 73 -8.72 8.84 9.51
CA ALA A 73 -8.52 8.29 10.85
C ALA A 73 -7.51 9.06 11.72
N GLY A 74 -6.89 10.13 11.19
CA GLY A 74 -5.86 10.94 11.85
C GLY A 74 -4.46 10.32 11.84
N GLY A 75 -4.24 9.25 11.08
CA GLY A 75 -2.97 8.53 11.01
C GLY A 75 -1.90 9.24 10.17
N ILE A 76 -2.33 9.99 9.14
CA ILE A 76 -1.47 10.83 8.31
C ILE A 76 -2.06 12.24 8.32
N SER A 77 -1.24 13.24 8.65
CA SER A 77 -1.65 14.64 8.57
C SER A 77 -1.80 15.11 7.13
N ASP A 78 -2.68 16.08 6.87
CA ASP A 78 -2.89 16.69 5.54
C ASP A 78 -1.59 17.16 4.86
N LEU A 79 -0.64 17.72 5.63
CA LEU A 79 0.67 18.17 5.10
C LEU A 79 1.56 17.04 4.54
N ASN A 80 1.29 15.81 4.96
CA ASN A 80 2.01 14.60 4.54
C ASN A 80 1.20 13.74 3.57
N ALA A 81 -0.11 13.97 3.45
CA ALA A 81 -0.97 13.25 2.53
C ALA A 81 -0.56 13.51 1.07
N GLY A 82 -0.72 12.49 0.22
CA GLY A 82 -0.35 12.55 -1.19
C GLY A 82 1.12 12.25 -1.48
N ASP A 83 2.00 12.35 -0.48
CA ASP A 83 3.44 12.14 -0.61
C ASP A 83 3.93 10.94 0.21
N PHE A 84 4.04 9.81 -0.48
CA PHE A 84 4.46 8.53 0.09
C PHE A 84 5.91 8.53 0.60
N ALA A 85 6.77 9.46 0.16
CA ALA A 85 8.12 9.57 0.69
C ALA A 85 8.10 10.12 2.12
N LYS A 86 7.26 11.11 2.43
CA LYS A 86 7.15 11.74 3.77
C LYS A 86 6.68 10.78 4.87
N VAL A 87 6.01 9.70 4.49
CA VAL A 87 5.53 8.66 5.41
C VAL A 87 6.26 7.33 5.22
N GLN A 88 7.31 7.28 4.40
CA GLN A 88 8.08 6.07 4.11
C GLN A 88 7.18 4.87 3.72
N TRP A 89 6.24 5.10 2.82
CA TRP A 89 5.25 4.11 2.38
C TRP A 89 5.88 3.05 1.48
N MET A 90 5.79 1.79 1.89
CA MET A 90 6.26 0.63 1.15
C MET A 90 5.22 -0.48 1.17
N ARG A 91 5.00 -1.12 0.01
CA ARG A 91 4.10 -2.28 -0.15
C ARG A 91 4.89 -3.56 -0.35
N ALA A 92 4.44 -4.65 0.24
CA ALA A 92 5.04 -5.96 0.07
C ALA A 92 4.80 -6.51 -1.35
N ALA A 93 3.62 -6.34 -1.91
CA ALA A 93 3.29 -6.78 -3.27
C ALA A 93 2.62 -5.67 -4.09
N ARG A 94 2.98 -5.57 -5.37
CA ARG A 94 2.22 -4.80 -6.35
C ARG A 94 1.24 -5.77 -7.01
N THR A 95 -0.06 -5.60 -6.76
CA THR A 95 -1.09 -6.38 -7.43
C THR A 95 -1.58 -5.63 -8.67
N ASP A 96 -1.82 -6.37 -9.75
CA ASP A 96 -2.33 -5.80 -10.99
C ASP A 96 -3.82 -5.42 -10.89
N LYS A 97 -4.32 -4.76 -11.94
CA LYS A 97 -5.73 -4.38 -12.08
C LYS A 97 -6.66 -5.58 -11.82
N GLY A 98 -7.64 -5.38 -10.95
CA GLY A 98 -8.64 -6.41 -10.63
C GLY A 98 -8.19 -7.50 -9.64
N VAL A 99 -6.91 -7.57 -9.29
CA VAL A 99 -6.38 -8.62 -8.40
C VAL A 99 -6.71 -8.30 -6.94
N SER A 100 -7.34 -9.24 -6.24
CA SER A 100 -7.64 -9.15 -4.80
C SER A 100 -6.46 -9.60 -3.94
N ALA A 101 -6.48 -9.24 -2.65
CA ALA A 101 -5.54 -9.75 -1.67
C ALA A 101 -6.23 -9.98 -0.32
N VAL A 102 -5.80 -11.01 0.41
CA VAL A 102 -6.25 -11.30 1.79
C VAL A 102 -5.14 -11.09 2.84
N GLY A 103 -3.92 -10.81 2.38
CA GLY A 103 -2.74 -10.67 3.25
C GLY A 103 -1.73 -9.72 2.66
N GLN A 104 -2.20 -8.59 2.11
CA GLN A 104 -1.29 -7.54 1.70
C GLN A 104 -0.61 -6.95 2.94
N CYS A 105 0.67 -6.60 2.81
CA CYS A 105 1.41 -5.91 3.85
C CYS A 105 1.92 -4.57 3.34
N VAL A 106 1.70 -3.51 4.13
CA VAL A 106 2.19 -2.16 3.84
C VAL A 106 2.93 -1.64 5.06
N SER A 107 4.13 -1.07 4.89
CA SER A 107 4.81 -0.35 5.94
C SER A 107 4.84 1.15 5.70
N LEU A 108 4.63 1.93 6.75
CA LEU A 108 4.63 3.39 6.72
C LEU A 108 4.87 3.96 8.13
N ARG A 109 5.10 5.27 8.20
CA ARG A 109 5.11 6.03 9.45
C ARG A 109 3.76 6.74 9.60
N MET A 110 2.99 6.36 10.62
CA MET A 110 1.70 6.97 10.92
C MET A 110 1.54 7.24 12.41
N VAL A 111 0.56 8.08 12.75
CA VAL A 111 0.12 8.28 14.13
C VAL A 111 -0.86 7.16 14.49
N ILE A 112 -0.64 6.52 15.64
CA ILE A 112 -1.48 5.41 16.12
C ILE A 112 -2.34 5.80 17.33
N ASP A 113 -2.02 6.93 17.96
CA ASP A 113 -2.75 7.48 19.10
C ASP A 113 -3.86 8.42 18.61
N PRO A 114 -5.03 8.47 19.28
CA PRO A 114 -5.42 7.64 20.41
C PRO A 114 -5.73 6.19 20.00
N PRO A 115 -5.84 5.24 20.95
CA PRO A 115 -6.23 3.86 20.66
C PRO A 115 -7.51 3.74 19.80
N GLY A 116 -7.70 2.61 19.12
CA GLY A 116 -8.83 2.40 18.21
C GLY A 116 -8.58 2.87 16.78
N VAL A 117 -7.31 3.00 16.36
CA VAL A 117 -6.97 3.40 14.98
C VAL A 117 -7.48 2.40 13.95
N ILE A 118 -7.53 1.10 14.28
CA ILE A 118 -8.08 0.05 13.40
C ILE A 118 -9.54 0.36 13.07
N ASP A 119 -10.36 0.57 14.09
CA ASP A 119 -11.79 0.86 13.93
C ASP A 119 -12.02 2.15 13.15
N ARG A 120 -11.23 3.20 13.44
CA ARG A 120 -11.33 4.47 12.71
C ARG A 120 -10.96 4.34 11.24
N VAL A 121 -9.92 3.56 10.91
CA VAL A 121 -9.53 3.31 9.52
C VAL A 121 -10.61 2.48 8.82
N ASN A 122 -11.09 1.40 9.43
CA ASN A 122 -12.15 0.57 8.86
C ASN A 122 -13.46 1.35 8.63
N ALA A 123 -13.82 2.26 9.53
CA ALA A 123 -14.99 3.12 9.36
C ALA A 123 -14.89 4.08 8.15
N ALA A 124 -13.67 4.40 7.70
CA ALA A 124 -13.41 5.26 6.55
C ALA A 124 -13.10 4.49 5.25
N LEU A 125 -12.91 3.17 5.34
CA LEU A 125 -12.62 2.33 4.18
C LEU A 125 -13.91 2.01 3.39
N PRO A 126 -13.83 1.89 2.05
CA PRO A 126 -14.96 1.46 1.24
C PRO A 126 -15.27 -0.03 1.45
N GLU A 127 -16.45 -0.45 1.00
CA GLU A 127 -16.85 -1.87 1.03
C GLU A 127 -15.83 -2.74 0.28
N GLY A 128 -15.54 -3.92 0.85
CA GLY A 128 -14.61 -4.89 0.28
C GLY A 128 -13.15 -4.65 0.68
N PHE A 129 -12.86 -3.69 1.56
CA PHE A 129 -11.58 -3.53 2.24
C PHE A 129 -11.72 -3.94 3.71
N GLU A 130 -10.65 -4.47 4.27
CA GLU A 130 -10.58 -4.76 5.70
C GLU A 130 -9.16 -4.49 6.19
N PHE A 131 -9.02 -3.56 7.13
CA PHE A 131 -7.79 -3.32 7.88
C PHE A 131 -7.77 -4.24 9.09
N PHE A 132 -7.01 -5.34 9.00
CA PHE A 132 -6.97 -6.32 10.09
C PHE A 132 -6.24 -5.81 11.33
N GLY A 133 -5.18 -5.02 11.10
CA GLY A 133 -4.36 -4.53 12.19
C GLY A 133 -3.00 -4.05 11.73
N TYR A 134 -2.17 -3.72 12.72
CA TYR A 134 -0.82 -3.27 12.51
C TYR A 134 0.11 -3.78 13.62
N GLU A 135 1.39 -3.87 13.31
CA GLU A 135 2.45 -4.15 14.26
C GLU A 135 3.45 -2.99 14.28
N ARG A 136 3.98 -2.64 15.46
CA ARG A 136 5.03 -1.64 15.56
C ARG A 136 6.36 -2.28 15.17
N VAL A 137 7.09 -1.62 14.27
CA VAL A 137 8.35 -2.15 13.73
C VAL A 137 9.47 -1.14 13.92
N THR A 138 10.71 -1.60 13.71
CA THR A 138 11.89 -0.73 13.73
C THR A 138 11.88 0.27 12.56
N GLY A 139 12.63 1.36 12.70
CA GLY A 139 12.65 2.44 11.70
C GLY A 139 13.07 1.99 10.30
N GLY A 140 13.94 0.99 10.21
CA GLY A 140 14.46 0.44 8.95
C GLY A 140 13.56 -0.60 8.27
N PHE A 141 12.44 -1.00 8.88
CA PHE A 141 11.57 -2.02 8.30
C PHE A 141 10.97 -1.58 6.96
N ASN A 142 11.16 -2.42 5.93
CA ASN A 142 10.66 -2.17 4.58
C ASN A 142 9.89 -3.39 4.07
N ALA A 143 8.57 -3.26 3.95
CA ALA A 143 7.68 -4.36 3.57
C ALA A 143 8.02 -4.99 2.21
N LYS A 144 8.66 -4.23 1.29
CA LYS A 144 9.03 -4.74 -0.04
C LYS A 144 10.28 -5.60 0.02
N THR A 145 11.33 -5.11 0.66
CA THR A 145 12.67 -5.72 0.61
C THR A 145 12.87 -6.79 1.68
N MET A 146 12.14 -6.69 2.79
CA MET A 146 12.15 -7.69 3.87
C MET A 146 11.08 -8.78 3.70
N CYS A 147 10.46 -8.86 2.52
CA CYS A 147 9.55 -9.94 2.14
C CYS A 147 10.33 -11.03 1.39
N ASP A 148 10.35 -12.24 1.94
CA ASP A 148 11.05 -13.40 1.40
C ASP A 148 10.19 -14.17 0.37
N ARG A 149 8.89 -14.32 0.64
CA ARG A 149 7.97 -15.09 -0.20
C ARG A 149 6.58 -14.47 -0.22
N ARG A 150 5.90 -14.66 -1.36
CA ARG A 150 4.50 -14.32 -1.56
C ARG A 150 3.75 -15.59 -1.97
N ARG A 151 2.55 -15.80 -1.43
CA ARG A 151 1.65 -16.89 -1.81
C ARG A 151 0.43 -16.30 -2.52
N TYR A 152 0.10 -16.86 -3.67
CA TYR A 152 -1.06 -16.47 -4.45
C TYR A 152 -1.97 -17.69 -4.60
N GLU A 153 -3.28 -17.45 -4.55
CA GLU A 153 -4.31 -18.45 -4.80
C GLU A 153 -5.18 -17.95 -5.95
N TYR A 154 -5.41 -18.82 -6.92
CA TYR A 154 -6.22 -18.53 -8.09
C TYR A 154 -7.50 -19.34 -8.04
N VAL A 155 -8.63 -18.62 -7.96
CA VAL A 155 -9.96 -19.24 -8.06
C VAL A 155 -10.39 -19.17 -9.52
N VAL A 156 -10.46 -20.34 -10.17
CA VAL A 156 -10.82 -20.46 -11.57
C VAL A 156 -11.99 -21.44 -11.69
N PRO A 157 -13.04 -21.14 -12.48
CA PRO A 157 -14.12 -22.09 -12.73
C PRO A 157 -13.57 -23.39 -13.33
N VAL A 158 -14.02 -24.55 -12.82
CA VAL A 158 -13.53 -25.86 -13.29
C VAL A 158 -13.76 -26.06 -14.80
N LYS A 159 -14.81 -25.45 -15.36
CA LYS A 159 -15.10 -25.46 -16.81
C LYS A 159 -13.95 -24.89 -17.66
N ALA A 160 -13.09 -24.04 -17.11
CA ALA A 160 -11.90 -23.54 -17.82
C ALA A 160 -10.89 -24.64 -18.15
N PHE A 161 -10.97 -25.80 -17.48
CA PHE A 161 -10.15 -26.97 -17.75
C PHE A 161 -10.85 -28.01 -18.64
N ASP A 162 -12.07 -27.74 -19.10
CA ASP A 162 -12.75 -28.63 -20.05
C ASP A 162 -12.14 -28.44 -21.46
N PRO A 163 -11.43 -29.45 -22.00
CA PRO A 163 -10.79 -29.34 -23.32
C PRO A 163 -11.79 -29.17 -24.47
N ARG A 164 -13.08 -29.40 -24.23
CA ARG A 164 -14.15 -29.19 -25.22
C ARG A 164 -14.74 -27.78 -25.15
N ALA A 165 -14.60 -27.09 -24.02
CA ALA A 165 -15.20 -25.79 -23.78
C ALA A 165 -14.27 -24.62 -24.13
N CYS A 166 -12.96 -24.82 -24.04
CA CYS A 166 -11.96 -23.79 -24.33
C CYS A 166 -11.28 -24.05 -25.67
N LYS A 167 -11.29 -23.05 -26.56
CA LYS A 167 -10.48 -23.07 -27.79
C LYS A 167 -8.99 -23.10 -27.43
N ALA A 168 -8.17 -23.66 -28.31
CA ALA A 168 -6.72 -23.63 -28.10
C ALA A 168 -6.25 -22.17 -28.07
N ARG A 169 -5.24 -21.87 -27.24
CA ARG A 169 -4.70 -20.51 -27.09
C ARG A 169 -4.37 -19.85 -28.43
N ARG A 170 -3.75 -20.62 -29.33
CA ARG A 170 -3.41 -20.19 -30.69
C ARG A 170 -4.62 -19.68 -31.47
N ASP A 171 -5.75 -20.38 -31.37
CA ASP A 171 -6.97 -20.04 -32.12
C ASP A 171 -7.59 -18.75 -31.56
N VAL A 172 -7.57 -18.59 -30.23
CA VAL A 172 -8.02 -17.37 -29.56
C VAL A 172 -7.14 -16.16 -29.92
N GLU A 173 -5.82 -16.34 -30.00
CA GLU A 173 -4.88 -15.30 -30.40
C GLU A 173 -5.08 -14.90 -31.87
N LEU A 174 -5.23 -15.87 -32.78
CA LEU A 174 -5.53 -15.60 -34.19
C LEU A 174 -6.84 -14.82 -34.39
N GLU A 175 -7.91 -15.21 -33.68
CA GLU A 175 -9.19 -14.49 -33.74
C GLU A 175 -9.06 -13.05 -33.23
N LYS A 176 -8.26 -12.83 -32.19
CA LYS A 176 -7.96 -11.48 -31.67
C LYS A 176 -7.21 -10.63 -32.68
N ASP A 177 -6.16 -11.17 -33.29
CA ASP A 177 -5.33 -10.47 -34.27
C ASP A 177 -6.16 -10.09 -35.51
N GLN A 178 -7.01 -11.01 -35.97
CA GLN A 178 -7.95 -10.77 -37.07
C GLN A 178 -8.96 -9.68 -36.72
N ALA A 179 -9.54 -9.72 -35.52
CA ALA A 179 -10.48 -8.70 -35.06
C ALA A 179 -9.82 -7.31 -34.93
N GLN A 180 -8.58 -7.24 -34.44
CA GLN A 180 -7.82 -6.00 -34.36
C GLN A 180 -7.45 -5.46 -35.74
N ALA A 181 -7.02 -6.33 -36.67
CA ALA A 181 -6.73 -5.94 -38.05
C ALA A 181 -7.99 -5.43 -38.77
N ALA A 182 -9.14 -6.07 -38.57
CA ALA A 182 -10.41 -5.61 -39.11
C ALA A 182 -10.85 -4.26 -38.53
N ALA A 183 -10.69 -4.05 -37.22
CA ALA A 183 -10.99 -2.77 -36.58
C ALA A 183 -10.07 -1.65 -37.07
N ALA A 184 -8.79 -1.94 -37.30
CA ALA A 184 -7.82 -0.98 -37.84
C ALA A 184 -8.08 -0.64 -39.32
N ALA A 185 -8.59 -1.59 -40.11
CA ALA A 185 -8.95 -1.37 -41.51
C ALA A 185 -10.27 -0.60 -41.70
N ALA A 186 -11.11 -0.56 -40.66
CA ALA A 186 -12.39 0.16 -40.66
C ALA A 186 -12.29 1.58 -40.07
N ALA A 187 -11.10 2.00 -39.63
CA ALA A 187 -10.78 3.33 -39.12
C ALA A 187 -10.03 4.15 -40.18
#